data_AF-A0ABC9YVZ5-F1
#
_entry.id   AF-A0ABC9YVZ5-F1
#
_cell.length_a   1.000
_cell.length_b   1.000
_cell.length_c   1.000
_cell.angle_alpha   90.00
_cell.angle_beta   90.00
_cell.angle_gamma   90.00
#
_symmetry.space_group_name_H-M   'P 1'
#
loop_
_entity.id
_entity.type
_entity.pdbx_description
1 polymer ?
#
loop_
_entity_poly.entity_id
_entity_poly.type
_entity_poly.pdbx_seq_one_letter_code
_entity_poly.pdbx_strand_id
1 'polypeptide(L)'
;MSEIADDAFAALGVVERLRAVHSEIAVLQAEEAALMTELYRMRREEQLDLGVGQLYAGEGTATEIGVALKMSQRSADNLIGLGLGLEHRYPATREAFAAGRIDLARVRAISETLTNVSEELLAELEPKIVAYAEGAVPQRVRRTARRWLLEADPEGQAVRREGPRRSGM
;
A
#
# COMPACT_ATOMS: atom_id res chain seq x y z
N MET A 1 20.63 0.74 -42.17
CA MET A 1 20.77 -0.30 -41.11
C MET A 1 21.39 0.26 -39.82
N SER A 2 22.33 1.22 -39.88
CA SER A 2 22.89 1.88 -38.68
C SER A 2 21.84 2.70 -37.91
N GLU A 3 21.14 3.60 -38.58
CA GLU A 3 20.22 4.57 -37.95
C GLU A 3 19.05 3.92 -37.19
N ILE A 4 18.45 2.85 -37.74
CA ILE A 4 17.39 2.08 -37.06
C ILE A 4 17.93 1.36 -35.80
N ALA A 5 19.18 0.89 -35.84
CA ALA A 5 19.80 0.26 -34.68
C ALA A 5 20.12 1.32 -33.61
N ASP A 6 20.66 2.47 -34.02
CA ASP A 6 20.96 3.60 -33.14
C ASP A 6 19.69 4.12 -32.45
N ASP A 7 18.57 4.23 -33.17
CA ASP A 7 17.25 4.57 -32.61
C ASP A 7 16.73 3.53 -31.61
N ALA A 8 16.92 2.24 -31.88
CA ALA A 8 16.51 1.16 -30.98
C ALA A 8 17.33 1.15 -29.68
N PHE A 9 18.64 1.41 -29.77
CA PHE A 9 19.50 1.56 -28.59
C PHE A 9 19.12 2.79 -27.76
N ALA A 10 18.79 3.92 -28.42
CA ALA A 10 18.30 5.11 -27.75
C ALA A 10 16.97 4.85 -27.01
N ALA A 11 16.02 4.16 -27.66
CA ALA A 11 14.74 3.79 -27.06
C ALA A 11 14.91 2.88 -25.83
N LEU A 12 15.82 1.90 -25.88
CA LEU A 12 16.13 1.03 -24.74
C LEU A 12 16.69 1.84 -23.57
N GLY A 13 17.58 2.80 -23.83
CA GLY A 13 18.11 3.71 -22.80
C GLY A 13 17.01 4.52 -22.10
N VAL A 14 16.02 5.02 -22.85
CA VAL A 14 14.86 5.72 -22.28
C VAL A 14 14.01 4.79 -21.41
N VAL A 15 13.78 3.55 -21.83
CA VAL A 15 13.02 2.57 -21.04
C VAL A 15 13.73 2.25 -19.72
N GLU A 16 15.05 2.07 -19.73
CA GLU A 16 15.81 1.83 -18.50
C GLU A 16 15.79 3.05 -17.57
N ARG A 17 15.90 4.27 -18.11
CA ARG A 17 15.77 5.47 -17.27
C ARG A 17 14.35 5.61 -16.70
N LEU A 18 13.31 5.28 -17.48
CA LEU A 18 11.93 5.29 -17.00
C LEU A 18 11.74 4.31 -15.83
N ARG A 19 12.30 3.11 -15.92
CA ARG A 19 12.27 2.11 -14.83
C ARG A 19 13.00 2.61 -13.57
N ALA A 20 14.18 3.20 -13.73
CA ALA A 20 14.94 3.75 -12.63
C ALA A 20 14.19 4.88 -11.92
N VAL A 21 13.67 5.86 -12.67
CA VAL A 21 12.87 6.97 -12.10
C VAL A 21 11.61 6.44 -11.42
N HIS A 22 10.94 5.45 -12.00
CA HIS A 22 9.75 4.86 -11.38
C HIS A 22 10.05 4.15 -10.06
N SER A 23 11.22 3.50 -9.95
CA SER A 23 11.73 2.92 -8.70
C SER A 23 12.08 4.00 -7.68
N GLU A 24 12.79 5.06 -8.08
CA GLU A 24 13.11 6.22 -7.23
C GLU A 24 11.82 6.88 -6.67
N ILE A 25 10.79 7.05 -7.52
CA ILE A 25 9.47 7.56 -7.11
C ILE A 25 8.83 6.63 -6.08
N ALA A 26 8.88 5.31 -6.27
CA ALA A 26 8.31 4.37 -5.33
C ALA A 26 8.99 4.45 -3.95
N VAL A 27 10.31 4.58 -3.90
CA VAL A 27 11.05 4.79 -2.65
C VAL A 27 10.58 6.07 -1.94
N LEU A 28 10.48 7.19 -2.65
CA LEU A 28 10.03 8.46 -2.08
C LEU A 28 8.56 8.42 -1.63
N GLN A 29 7.70 7.69 -2.35
CA GLN A 29 6.32 7.48 -1.92
C GLN A 29 6.21 6.60 -0.68
N ALA A 30 7.13 5.64 -0.49
CA ALA A 30 7.21 4.85 0.71
C ALA A 30 7.62 5.70 1.91
N GLU A 31 8.60 6.59 1.73
CA GLU A 31 9.00 7.58 2.73
C GLU A 31 7.88 8.56 3.06
N GLU A 32 7.20 9.12 2.07
CA GLU A 32 6.04 10.01 2.27
C GLU A 32 4.94 9.32 3.10
N ALA A 33 4.56 8.09 2.75
CA ALA A 33 3.57 7.33 3.51
C ALA A 33 4.02 7.06 4.95
N ALA A 34 5.31 6.76 5.17
CA ALA A 34 5.86 6.55 6.50
C ALA A 34 5.81 7.82 7.36
N LEU A 35 6.19 8.97 6.82
CA LEU A 35 6.14 10.27 7.51
C LEU A 35 4.70 10.69 7.84
N MET A 36 3.76 10.43 6.94
CA MET A 36 2.34 10.67 7.20
C MET A 36 1.81 9.81 8.36
N THR A 37 2.20 8.54 8.40
CA THR A 37 1.84 7.63 9.50
C THR A 37 2.53 8.02 10.81
N GLU A 38 3.78 8.46 10.76
CA GLU A 38 4.51 8.96 11.93
C GLU A 38 3.81 10.17 12.55
N LEU A 39 3.45 11.17 11.73
CA LEU A 39 2.71 12.34 12.20
C LEU A 39 1.36 11.94 12.82
N TYR A 40 0.64 11.00 12.20
CA TYR A 40 -0.59 10.45 12.78
C TYR A 40 -0.34 9.84 14.17
N ARG A 41 0.71 9.03 14.33
CA ARG A 41 1.05 8.43 15.63
C ARG A 41 1.34 9.49 16.69
N MET A 42 2.15 10.50 16.35
CA MET A 42 2.47 11.61 17.26
C MET A 42 1.22 12.36 17.71
N ARG A 43 0.35 12.77 16.77
CA ARG A 43 -0.90 13.47 17.07
C ARG A 43 -1.87 12.62 17.88
N ARG A 44 -1.93 11.33 17.58
CA ARG A 44 -2.78 10.40 18.30
C ARG A 44 -2.32 10.23 19.74
N GLU A 45 -1.02 10.04 19.97
CA GLU A 45 -0.43 9.91 21.31
C GLU A 45 -0.65 11.18 22.14
N GLU A 46 -0.32 12.35 21.58
CA GLU A 46 -0.56 13.66 22.19
C GLU A 46 -2.02 13.83 22.63
N GLN A 47 -2.98 13.46 21.78
CA GLN A 47 -4.40 13.59 22.10
C GLN A 47 -4.88 12.58 23.14
N LEU A 48 -4.34 11.36 23.14
CA LEU A 48 -4.64 10.38 24.19
C LEU A 48 -4.16 10.83 25.56
N ASP A 49 -2.96 11.42 25.63
CA ASP A 49 -2.41 11.97 26.88
C ASP A 49 -3.26 13.11 27.45
N LEU A 50 -3.94 13.84 26.56
CA LEU A 50 -4.91 14.88 26.91
C LEU A 50 -6.32 14.34 27.24
N GLY A 51 -6.52 13.03 27.21
CA GLY A 51 -7.79 12.38 27.54
C GLY A 51 -8.83 12.37 26.42
N VAL A 52 -8.43 12.64 25.17
CA VAL A 52 -9.31 12.47 24.01
C VAL A 52 -9.64 10.98 23.85
N GLY A 53 -10.91 10.66 23.61
CA GLY A 53 -11.33 9.27 23.44
C GLY A 53 -10.62 8.57 22.28
N GLN A 54 -10.33 7.28 22.42
CA GLN A 54 -9.56 6.50 21.44
C GLN A 54 -10.11 6.56 20.00
N LEU A 55 -11.42 6.74 19.84
CA LEU A 55 -12.10 6.85 18.55
C LEU A 55 -11.83 8.20 17.83
N TYR A 56 -11.48 9.24 18.58
CA TYR A 56 -11.29 10.60 18.07
C TYR A 56 -9.81 11.01 18.05
N ALA A 57 -8.95 10.30 18.80
CA ALA A 57 -7.52 10.56 18.83
C ALA A 57 -6.89 10.35 17.43
N GLY A 58 -6.25 11.40 16.92
CA GLY A 58 -5.60 11.46 15.61
C GLY A 58 -6.53 11.89 14.45
N GLU A 59 -7.83 12.12 14.68
CA GLU A 59 -8.82 12.40 13.62
C GLU A 59 -8.46 13.62 12.75
N GLY A 60 -7.87 14.66 13.35
CA GLY A 60 -7.47 15.89 12.64
C GLY A 60 -6.21 15.77 11.78
N THR A 61 -5.45 14.68 11.90
CA THR A 61 -4.13 14.56 11.25
C THR A 61 -4.22 14.58 9.72
N ALA A 62 -5.23 13.92 9.15
CA ALA A 62 -5.42 13.90 7.70
C ALA A 62 -5.76 15.29 7.14
N THR A 63 -6.47 16.12 7.90
CA THR A 63 -6.72 17.52 7.55
C THR A 63 -5.44 18.35 7.61
N GLU A 64 -4.62 18.19 8.66
CA GLU A 64 -3.31 18.84 8.80
C GLU A 64 -2.42 18.53 7.58
N ILE A 65 -2.31 17.26 7.21
CA ILE A 65 -1.52 16.83 6.04
C ILE A 65 -2.13 17.34 4.73
N GLY A 66 -3.46 17.29 4.59
CA GLY A 66 -4.16 17.80 3.41
C GLY A 66 -3.85 19.27 3.14
N VAL A 67 -3.77 20.09 4.19
CA VAL A 67 -3.39 21.51 4.10
C VAL A 67 -1.92 21.69 3.71
N ALA A 68 -1.02 20.89 4.31
CA ALA A 68 0.42 20.97 4.07
C ALA A 68 0.79 20.54 2.64
N LEU A 69 0.24 19.43 2.16
CA LEU A 69 0.59 18.82 0.86
C LEU A 69 -0.39 19.18 -0.27
N LYS A 70 -1.39 20.03 0.00
CA LYS A 70 -2.44 20.42 -0.98
C LYS A 70 -3.18 19.22 -1.57
N MET A 71 -3.53 18.27 -0.72
CA MET A 71 -4.31 17.08 -1.09
C MET A 71 -5.64 17.00 -0.34
N SER A 72 -6.55 16.17 -0.83
CA SER A 72 -7.82 15.94 -0.12
C SER A 72 -7.60 15.20 1.19
N GLN A 73 -8.40 15.50 2.21
CA GLN A 73 -8.37 14.76 3.48
C GLN A 73 -8.52 13.24 3.26
N ARG A 74 -9.45 12.83 2.38
CA ARG A 74 -9.64 11.42 2.03
C ARG A 74 -8.38 10.78 1.46
N SER A 75 -7.62 11.50 0.63
CA SER A 75 -6.35 11.00 0.10
C SER A 75 -5.33 10.79 1.21
N ALA A 76 -5.25 11.73 2.16
CA ALA A 76 -4.37 11.63 3.31
C ALA A 76 -4.77 10.47 4.23
N ASP A 77 -6.05 10.33 4.58
CA ASP A 77 -6.58 9.19 5.35
C ASP A 77 -6.20 7.85 4.71
N ASN A 78 -6.39 7.73 3.40
CA ASN A 78 -6.05 6.51 2.68
C ASN A 78 -4.55 6.19 2.67
N LEU A 79 -3.69 7.21 2.69
CA LEU A 79 -2.23 7.02 2.75
C LEU A 79 -1.76 6.70 4.17
N ILE A 80 -2.30 7.38 5.20
CA ILE A 80 -2.06 7.06 6.61
C ILE A 80 -2.48 5.61 6.90
N GLY A 81 -3.69 5.22 6.49
CA GLY A 81 -4.20 3.86 6.69
C GLY A 81 -3.36 2.81 5.96
N LEU A 82 -2.89 3.12 4.75
CA LEU A 82 -1.95 2.26 4.03
C LEU A 82 -0.62 2.12 4.77
N GLY A 83 -0.05 3.22 5.25
CA GLY A 83 1.20 3.23 6.01
C GLY A 83 1.11 2.45 7.33
N LEU A 84 0.00 2.58 8.07
CA LEU A 84 -0.27 1.77 9.27
C LEU A 84 -0.33 0.27 8.94
N GLY A 85 -0.96 -0.08 7.81
CA GLY A 85 -0.96 -1.46 7.32
C GLY A 85 0.44 -1.97 6.99
N LEU A 86 1.25 -1.18 6.31
CA LEU A 86 2.64 -1.50 6.00
C LEU A 86 3.51 -1.64 7.26
N GLU A 87 3.28 -0.81 8.28
CA GLU A 87 4.03 -0.84 9.52
C GLU A 87 3.77 -2.10 10.34
N HIS A 88 2.50 -2.54 10.40
CA HIS A 88 2.06 -3.55 11.38
C HIS A 88 1.64 -4.89 10.79
N ARG A 89 1.20 -4.94 9.52
CA ARG A 89 0.59 -6.14 8.93
C ARG A 89 1.28 -6.63 7.65
N TYR A 90 1.93 -5.74 6.92
CA TYR A 90 2.48 -6.07 5.60
C TYR A 90 4.01 -5.84 5.53
N PRO A 91 4.81 -6.56 6.35
CA PRO A 91 6.26 -6.34 6.42
C PRO A 91 6.98 -6.62 5.08
N ALA A 92 6.60 -7.66 4.33
CA ALA A 92 7.24 -7.96 3.05
C ALA A 92 6.89 -6.90 1.98
N THR A 93 5.65 -6.42 2.01
CA THR A 93 5.18 -5.36 1.11
C THR A 93 5.88 -4.04 1.42
N ARG A 94 6.03 -3.70 2.71
CA ARG A 94 6.77 -2.51 3.17
C ARG A 94 8.20 -2.54 2.66
N GLU A 95 8.90 -3.65 2.84
CA GLU A 95 10.29 -3.78 2.42
C GLU A 95 10.45 -3.61 0.90
N ALA A 96 9.60 -4.28 0.10
CA ALA A 96 9.65 -4.18 -1.36
C ALA A 96 9.32 -2.76 -1.86
N PHE A 97 8.40 -2.06 -1.20
CA PHE A 97 8.05 -0.68 -1.55
C PHE A 97 9.18 0.29 -1.21
N ALA A 98 9.73 0.20 0.00
CA ALA A 98 10.85 1.04 0.45
C ALA A 98 12.13 0.80 -0.38
N ALA A 99 12.26 -0.38 -0.99
CA ALA A 99 13.35 -0.70 -1.92
C ALA A 99 13.04 -0.35 -3.39
N GLY A 100 11.88 0.24 -3.70
CA GLY A 100 11.48 0.60 -5.06
C GLY A 100 11.19 -0.60 -5.99
N ARG A 101 11.07 -1.81 -5.45
CA ARG A 101 10.80 -3.05 -6.22
C ARG A 101 9.34 -3.14 -6.67
N ILE A 102 8.44 -2.52 -5.92
CA ILE A 102 7.02 -2.35 -6.27
C ILE A 102 6.62 -0.89 -6.07
N ASP A 103 5.64 -0.43 -6.85
CA ASP A 103 5.13 0.94 -6.77
C ASP A 103 3.86 1.03 -5.90
N LEU A 104 3.42 2.25 -5.61
CA LEU A 104 2.23 2.51 -4.81
C LEU A 104 0.97 1.80 -5.35
N ALA A 105 0.84 1.66 -6.68
CA ALA A 105 -0.32 1.01 -7.27
C ALA A 105 -0.36 -0.49 -6.98
N ARG A 106 0.80 -1.17 -7.00
CA ARG A 106 0.93 -2.57 -6.58
C ARG A 106 0.75 -2.72 -5.08
N VAL A 107 1.32 -1.83 -4.28
CA VAL A 107 1.15 -1.83 -2.82
C VAL A 107 -0.33 -1.73 -2.43
N ARG A 108 -1.07 -0.82 -3.06
CA ARG A 108 -2.54 -0.71 -2.87
C ARG A 108 -3.26 -2.00 -3.27
N ALA A 109 -2.90 -2.59 -4.42
CA ALA A 109 -3.49 -3.85 -4.86
C ALA A 109 -3.29 -5.00 -3.87
N ILE A 110 -2.12 -5.07 -3.24
CA ILE A 110 -1.79 -6.06 -2.20
C ILE A 110 -2.62 -5.77 -0.95
N SER A 111 -2.53 -4.55 -0.40
CA SER A 111 -3.22 -4.14 0.82
C SER A 111 -4.74 -4.32 0.74
N GLU A 112 -5.37 -3.88 -0.36
CA GLU A 112 -6.81 -4.06 -0.61
C GLU A 112 -7.23 -5.53 -0.64
N THR A 113 -6.36 -6.41 -1.13
CA THR A 113 -6.66 -7.84 -1.22
C THR A 113 -6.46 -8.56 0.12
N LEU A 114 -5.57 -8.05 0.96
CA LEU A 114 -5.16 -8.68 2.21
C LEU A 114 -5.83 -8.05 3.46
N THR A 115 -6.63 -7.00 3.32
CA THR A 115 -7.21 -6.23 4.44
C THR A 115 -7.91 -7.11 5.50
N ASN A 116 -8.67 -8.13 5.09
CA ASN A 116 -9.45 -8.98 6.01
C ASN A 116 -8.93 -10.42 6.09
N VAL A 117 -7.66 -10.65 5.75
CA VAL A 117 -7.04 -11.98 5.83
C VAL A 117 -6.54 -12.21 7.27
N SER A 118 -6.62 -13.46 7.76
CA SER A 118 -6.10 -13.83 9.09
C SER A 118 -4.58 -13.74 9.11
N GLU A 119 -3.98 -13.52 10.28
CA GLU A 119 -2.52 -13.33 10.40
C GLU A 119 -1.73 -14.55 9.94
N GLU A 120 -2.24 -15.76 10.16
CA GLU A 120 -1.60 -17.01 9.75
C GLU A 120 -1.52 -17.10 8.22
N LEU A 121 -2.64 -16.83 7.54
CA LEU A 121 -2.72 -16.89 6.09
C LEU A 121 -1.99 -15.71 5.43
N LEU A 122 -1.97 -14.56 6.10
CA LEU A 122 -1.22 -13.39 5.68
C LEU A 122 0.28 -13.66 5.67
N ALA A 123 0.81 -14.24 6.76
CA ALA A 123 2.22 -14.60 6.88
C ALA A 123 2.68 -15.60 5.80
N GLU A 124 1.79 -16.52 5.39
CA GLU A 124 2.07 -17.44 4.29
C GLU A 124 2.06 -16.76 2.91
N LEU A 125 1.01 -15.97 2.62
CA LEU A 125 0.76 -15.51 1.26
C LEU A 125 1.44 -14.19 0.91
N GLU A 126 1.68 -13.31 1.89
CA GLU A 126 2.22 -11.98 1.62
C GLU A 126 3.56 -12.03 0.85
N PRO A 127 4.60 -12.78 1.29
CA PRO A 127 5.88 -12.80 0.58
C PRO A 127 5.74 -13.33 -0.87
N LYS A 128 4.88 -14.32 -1.07
CA LYS A 128 4.60 -14.91 -2.39
C LYS A 128 3.91 -13.90 -3.32
N ILE A 129 2.96 -13.11 -2.79
CA ILE A 129 2.26 -12.06 -3.53
C ILE A 129 3.21 -10.92 -3.89
N VAL A 130 4.09 -10.51 -2.97
CA VAL A 130 5.10 -9.48 -3.22
C VAL A 130 6.06 -9.90 -4.32
N ALA A 131 6.63 -11.11 -4.24
CA ALA A 131 7.51 -11.63 -5.28
C ALA A 131 6.85 -11.67 -6.67
N TYR A 132 5.56 -12.03 -6.72
CA TYR A 132 4.79 -11.96 -7.97
C TYR A 132 4.55 -10.52 -8.46
N ALA A 133 4.34 -9.58 -7.54
CA ALA A 133 4.01 -8.20 -7.85
C ALA A 133 5.16 -7.47 -8.56
N GLU A 134 6.41 -7.78 -8.25
CA GLU A 134 7.59 -7.16 -8.90
C GLU A 134 7.54 -7.26 -10.45
N GLY A 135 6.99 -8.36 -10.98
CA GLY A 135 6.85 -8.58 -12.42
C GLY A 135 5.45 -8.34 -13.00
N ALA A 136 4.45 -7.96 -12.19
CA ALA A 136 3.05 -7.95 -12.60
C ALA A 136 2.41 -6.56 -12.50
N VAL A 137 1.45 -6.29 -13.38
CA VAL A 137 0.60 -5.07 -13.26
C VAL A 137 -0.38 -5.21 -12.10
N PRO A 138 -0.81 -4.10 -11.45
CA PRO A 138 -1.66 -4.14 -10.25
C PRO A 138 -2.95 -4.98 -10.40
N GLN A 139 -3.59 -4.96 -11.56
CA GLN A 139 -4.78 -5.77 -11.84
C GLN A 139 -4.50 -7.28 -11.76
N ARG A 140 -3.35 -7.73 -12.27
CA ARG A 140 -2.91 -9.12 -12.18
C ARG A 140 -2.57 -9.51 -10.75
N VAL A 141 -1.95 -8.61 -9.98
CA VAL A 141 -1.67 -8.82 -8.55
C VAL A 141 -2.96 -9.11 -7.79
N ARG A 142 -3.99 -8.25 -7.91
CA ARG A 142 -5.30 -8.47 -7.27
C ARG A 142 -5.91 -9.82 -7.63
N ARG A 143 -5.92 -10.15 -8.93
CA ARG A 143 -6.52 -11.41 -9.42
C ARG A 143 -5.80 -12.63 -8.86
N THR A 144 -4.47 -12.63 -8.93
CA THR A 144 -3.64 -13.76 -8.48
C THR A 144 -3.72 -13.94 -6.97
N ALA A 145 -3.61 -12.84 -6.20
CA ALA A 145 -3.73 -12.87 -4.75
C ALA A 145 -5.10 -13.39 -4.29
N ARG A 146 -6.21 -12.93 -4.88
CA ARG A 146 -7.55 -13.45 -4.60
C ARG A 146 -7.69 -14.94 -4.90
N ARG A 147 -7.07 -15.41 -5.98
CA ARG A 147 -7.08 -16.84 -6.32
C ARG A 147 -6.31 -17.66 -5.28
N TRP A 148 -5.10 -17.23 -4.89
CA TRP A 148 -4.34 -17.93 -3.85
C TRP A 148 -5.05 -17.93 -2.50
N LEU A 149 -5.73 -16.84 -2.15
CA LEU A 149 -6.58 -16.80 -0.96
C LEU A 149 -7.74 -17.81 -1.02
N LEU A 150 -8.37 -17.99 -2.19
CA LEU A 150 -9.43 -19.00 -2.38
C LEU A 150 -8.88 -20.43 -2.29
N GLU A 151 -7.68 -20.67 -2.82
CA GLU A 151 -7.03 -21.98 -2.81
C GLU A 151 -6.57 -22.38 -1.39
N ALA A 152 -6.07 -21.42 -0.61
CA ALA A 152 -5.57 -21.66 0.73
C ALA A 152 -6.67 -21.67 1.81
N ASP A 153 -7.78 -20.96 1.59
CA ASP A 153 -8.93 -20.95 2.50
C ASP A 153 -10.26 -20.91 1.72
N PRO A 154 -10.73 -22.08 1.24
CA PRO A 154 -11.97 -22.18 0.48
C PRO A 154 -13.23 -21.82 1.30
N GLU A 155 -13.20 -22.02 2.62
CA GLU A 155 -14.36 -21.86 3.51
C GLU A 155 -14.47 -20.44 4.09
N GLY A 156 -13.35 -19.76 4.34
CA GLY A 156 -13.33 -18.46 5.01
C GLY A 156 -13.78 -17.26 4.17
N GLN A 157 -14.03 -17.41 2.86
CA GLN A 157 -14.55 -16.29 2.04
C GLN A 157 -16.05 -16.09 2.13
N ALA A 158 -16.82 -17.12 2.51
CA ALA A 158 -18.26 -17.01 2.70
C ALA A 158 -18.58 -16.06 3.87
N VAL A 159 -17.83 -16.19 4.97
CA VAL A 159 -17.98 -15.36 6.18
C VAL A 159 -17.49 -13.92 5.97
N ARG A 160 -16.44 -13.71 5.15
CA ARG A 160 -15.85 -12.37 4.93
C ARG A 160 -16.64 -11.45 3.99
N ARG A 161 -17.52 -12.00 3.15
CA ARG A 161 -18.46 -11.19 2.34
C ARG A 161 -19.62 -10.62 3.16
N GLU A 162 -19.87 -11.14 4.36
CA GLU A 162 -20.94 -10.69 5.27
C GLU A 162 -20.51 -9.60 6.27
N GLY A 163 -19.29 -9.05 6.16
CA GLY A 163 -18.81 -7.93 6.98
C GLY A 163 -19.77 -6.74 7.01
N PRO A 164 -19.82 -6.00 8.12
CA PRO A 164 -21.03 -5.57 8.79
C PRO A 164 -21.93 -4.73 7.88
N ARG A 165 -23.19 -5.17 7.72
CA ARG A 165 -24.26 -4.24 7.36
C ARG A 165 -24.23 -3.11 8.39
N ARG A 166 -24.06 -1.88 7.90
CA ARG A 166 -24.11 -0.64 8.66
C ARG A 166 -25.23 -0.73 9.72
N SER A 167 -24.85 -0.97 10.97
CA SER A 167 -25.69 -0.78 12.13
C SER A 167 -25.08 0.40 12.87
N GLY A 168 -25.82 1.51 12.86
CA GLY A 168 -25.35 2.81 13.31
C GLY A 168 -26.17 3.91 12.66
N MET A 169 -27.46 3.94 13.00
CA MET A 169 -28.24 5.18 13.09
C MET A 169 -28.37 5.51 14.56
#